data_AF-A0A8I0M8F6-F1
#
_entry.id   AF-A0A8I0M8F6-F1
#
_cell.length_a   1.000
_cell.length_b   1.000
_cell.length_c   1.000
_cell.angle_alpha   90.00
_cell.angle_beta   90.00
_cell.angle_gamma   90.00
#
_symmetry.space_group_name_H-M   'P 1'
#
loop_
_entity.id
_entity.type
_entity.pdbx_description
1 polymer ?
#
loop_
_entity_poly.entity_id
_entity_poly.type
_entity_poly.pdbx_seq_one_letter_code
_entity_poly.pdbx_strand_id
1 'polypeptide(L)'
;MKQAREADKSDVHVATELSSQAAPSTIDGHVQGLPVAGYAKNVDQWKVDMVNQNKILEEKVLRRVDELFAMFDAPSFGENPPEHQPSVDKRCVAMARTHFEDAFYRLNRAIMRPQRIQGDLA
;
A
#
# COMPACT_ATOMS: atom_id res chain seq x y z
N MET A 1 -43.47 -1.38 6.91
CA MET A 1 -42.54 -2.35 6.29
C MET A 1 -41.14 -1.78 6.39
N LYS A 2 -40.25 -2.45 7.14
CA LYS A 2 -38.84 -2.03 7.33
C LYS A 2 -38.01 -2.74 6.26
N GLN A 3 -37.40 -2.00 5.34
CA GLN A 3 -36.33 -2.53 4.48
C GLN A 3 -35.00 -2.26 5.16
N ALA A 4 -34.35 -3.34 5.61
CA ALA A 4 -32.99 -3.32 6.12
C ALA A 4 -32.02 -3.28 4.94
N ARG A 5 -30.99 -2.44 5.07
CA ARG A 5 -29.88 -2.28 4.13
C ARG A 5 -29.15 -3.61 3.94
N GLU A 6 -29.06 -4.05 2.70
CA GLU A 6 -28.24 -5.16 2.25
C GLU A 6 -26.78 -4.68 2.23
N ALA A 7 -25.97 -5.19 3.16
CA ALA A 7 -24.54 -4.89 3.20
C ALA A 7 -23.85 -5.56 2.01
N ASP A 8 -23.24 -4.73 1.19
CA ASP A 8 -22.46 -5.06 0.01
C ASP A 8 -21.39 -6.12 0.33
N LYS A 9 -21.49 -7.29 -0.31
CA LYS A 9 -20.61 -8.46 -0.13
C LYS A 9 -19.29 -8.33 -0.91
N SER A 10 -19.00 -7.15 -1.45
CA SER A 10 -17.85 -6.89 -2.31
C SER A 10 -16.50 -6.90 -1.56
N ASP A 11 -16.48 -6.53 -0.28
CA ASP A 11 -15.23 -6.41 0.49
C ASP A 11 -14.60 -7.75 0.91
N VAL A 12 -15.39 -8.83 1.00
CA VAL A 12 -14.90 -10.15 1.46
C VAL A 12 -14.17 -10.91 0.35
N HIS A 13 -14.47 -10.64 -0.92
CA HIS A 13 -13.80 -11.31 -2.05
C HIS A 13 -12.40 -10.76 -2.32
N VAL A 14 -12.15 -9.46 -2.12
CA VAL A 14 -10.82 -8.86 -2.36
C VAL A 14 -9.77 -9.42 -1.39
N ALA A 15 -10.14 -9.69 -0.14
CA ALA A 15 -9.23 -10.29 0.84
C ALA A 15 -8.87 -11.75 0.51
N THR A 16 -9.71 -12.45 -0.25
CA THR A 16 -9.53 -13.88 -0.56
C THR A 16 -8.64 -14.09 -1.79
N GLU A 17 -8.65 -13.17 -2.76
CA GLU A 17 -7.89 -13.33 -4.00
C GLU A 17 -6.40 -13.00 -3.90
N LEU A 18 -5.97 -12.20 -2.92
CA LEU A 18 -4.54 -12.02 -2.62
C LEU A 18 -3.87 -13.31 -2.10
N SER A 19 -4.64 -14.32 -1.70
CA SER A 19 -4.13 -15.61 -1.21
C SER A 19 -3.81 -16.62 -2.33
N SER A 20 -4.01 -16.27 -3.60
CA SER A 20 -3.91 -17.21 -4.73
C SER A 20 -2.58 -17.15 -5.51
N GLN A 21 -1.66 -16.24 -5.16
CA GLN A 21 -0.29 -16.35 -5.67
C GLN A 21 0.38 -17.51 -4.95
N ALA A 22 0.78 -18.52 -5.74
CA ALA A 22 1.41 -19.76 -5.27
C ALA A 22 2.30 -19.50 -4.05
N ALA A 23 1.95 -20.12 -2.93
CA ALA A 23 2.72 -20.02 -1.71
C ALA A 23 4.20 -20.28 -2.04
N PRO A 24 5.12 -19.37 -1.68
CA PRO A 24 6.52 -19.59 -1.95
C PRO A 24 6.93 -20.92 -1.33
N SER A 25 7.46 -21.85 -2.14
CA SER A 25 7.95 -23.13 -1.67
C SER A 25 9.04 -22.87 -0.62
N THR A 26 8.69 -23.10 0.65
CA THR A 26 9.58 -22.87 1.78
C THR A 26 10.62 -23.99 1.81
N ILE A 27 11.89 -23.65 1.67
CA ILE A 27 13.02 -24.57 1.88
C ILE A 27 13.78 -24.04 3.10
N ASP A 28 13.82 -24.80 4.19
CA ASP A 28 14.56 -24.48 5.42
C ASP A 28 14.34 -23.04 5.96
N GLY A 29 13.09 -22.56 5.99
CA GLY A 29 12.74 -21.24 6.52
C GLY A 29 13.08 -20.06 5.59
N HIS A 30 13.45 -20.35 4.33
CA HIS A 30 13.62 -19.36 3.28
C HIS A 30 12.50 -19.44 2.25
N VAL A 31 12.13 -18.27 1.73
CA VAL A 31 11.22 -18.08 0.60
C VAL A 31 12.04 -17.90 -0.66
N GLN A 32 11.65 -18.60 -1.73
CA GLN A 32 12.19 -18.32 -3.06
C GLN A 32 11.87 -16.88 -3.46
N GLY A 33 12.90 -16.06 -3.66
CA GLY A 33 12.75 -14.66 -4.07
C GLY A 33 12.31 -14.54 -5.54
N LEU A 34 11.73 -13.40 -5.90
CA LEU A 34 11.45 -13.08 -7.30
C LEU A 34 12.77 -13.10 -8.11
N PRO A 35 12.74 -13.53 -9.39
CA PRO A 35 13.92 -13.63 -10.24
C PRO A 35 14.39 -12.25 -10.73
N VAL A 36 14.77 -11.37 -9.79
CA VAL A 36 15.21 -10.00 -10.04
C VAL A 36 16.70 -9.89 -9.74
N ALA A 37 17.47 -9.46 -10.74
CA ALA A 37 18.91 -9.25 -10.57
C ALA A 37 19.19 -8.25 -9.43
N GLY A 38 20.19 -8.55 -8.61
CA GLY A 38 20.54 -7.76 -7.42
C GLY A 38 19.80 -8.16 -6.14
N TYR A 39 18.72 -8.95 -6.22
CA TYR A 39 18.13 -9.57 -5.03
C TYR A 39 18.71 -10.95 -4.74
N ALA A 40 18.65 -11.37 -3.48
CA ALA A 40 19.01 -12.72 -3.09
C ALA A 40 18.00 -13.71 -3.68
N LYS A 41 18.51 -14.83 -4.23
CA LYS A 41 17.66 -15.90 -4.79
C LYS A 41 16.75 -16.54 -3.73
N ASN A 42 17.27 -16.65 -2.51
CA ASN A 42 16.55 -17.11 -1.33
C ASN A 42 16.51 -15.96 -0.32
N VAL A 43 15.33 -15.69 0.22
CA VAL A 43 15.11 -14.62 1.18
C VAL A 43 14.65 -15.24 2.49
N ASP A 44 15.21 -14.79 3.61
CA ASP A 44 14.77 -15.23 4.93
C ASP A 44 13.30 -14.84 5.15
N GLN A 45 12.49 -15.78 5.67
CA GLN A 45 11.04 -15.57 5.84
C GLN A 45 10.72 -14.27 6.62
N TRP A 46 11.46 -13.96 7.68
CA TRP A 46 11.22 -12.76 8.49
C TRP A 46 11.32 -11.43 7.71
N LYS A 47 12.13 -11.39 6.64
CA LYS A 47 12.25 -10.21 5.78
C LYS A 47 10.99 -10.02 4.95
N VAL A 48 10.47 -11.13 4.42
CA VAL A 48 9.20 -11.15 3.68
C VAL A 48 8.06 -10.71 4.59
N ASP A 49 7.99 -11.28 5.80
CA ASP A 49 6.96 -10.94 6.78
C ASP A 49 6.99 -9.45 7.15
N MET A 50 8.18 -8.91 7.40
CA MET A 50 8.34 -7.49 7.75
C MET A 50 7.97 -6.56 6.59
N VAL A 51 8.36 -6.88 5.35
CA VAL A 51 7.98 -6.10 4.16
C VAL A 51 6.47 -6.17 3.91
N ASN A 52 5.85 -7.32 4.12
CA ASN A 52 4.40 -7.48 4.00
C ASN A 52 3.67 -6.64 5.05
N GLN A 53 4.15 -6.63 6.31
CA GLN A 53 3.60 -5.75 7.36
C GLN A 53 3.73 -4.27 6.98
N ASN A 54 4.89 -3.85 6.46
CA ASN A 54 5.09 -2.49 5.96
C ASN A 54 4.12 -2.14 4.83
N LYS A 55 3.91 -3.04 3.86
CA LYS A 55 2.95 -2.84 2.76
C LYS A 55 1.52 -2.65 3.26
N ILE A 56 1.11 -3.40 4.28
CA ILE A 56 -0.21 -3.23 4.91
C ILE A 56 -0.33 -1.85 5.56
N LEU A 57 0.72 -1.39 6.26
CA LEU A 57 0.73 -0.06 6.89
C LEU A 57 0.73 1.06 5.85
N GLU A 58 1.52 0.92 4.79
CA GLU A 58 1.55 1.85 3.66
C GLU A 58 0.17 2.02 3.05
N GLU A 59 -0.51 0.92 2.73
CA GLU A 59 -1.85 0.92 2.13
C GLU A 59 -2.87 1.63 3.04
N LYS A 60 -2.83 1.38 4.36
CA LYS A 60 -3.72 2.04 5.32
C LYS A 60 -3.52 3.55 5.33
N VAL A 61 -2.26 4.02 5.28
CA VAL A 61 -1.95 5.45 5.28
C VAL A 61 -2.32 6.09 3.94
N LEU A 62 -2.07 5.40 2.82
CA LEU A 62 -2.45 5.90 1.49
C LEU A 62 -3.97 6.01 1.31
N ARG A 63 -4.75 5.05 1.82
CA ARG A 63 -6.22 5.17 1.85
C ARG A 63 -6.70 6.37 2.64
N ARG A 64 -6.04 6.67 3.76
CA ARG A 64 -6.36 7.89 4.53
C ARG A 64 -6.05 9.16 3.75
N VAL A 65 -5.00 9.16 2.93
CA VAL A 65 -4.68 10.26 2.02
C VAL A 65 -5.74 10.38 0.92
N ASP A 66 -6.18 9.27 0.33
CA ASP A 66 -7.22 9.26 -0.70
C ASP A 66 -8.57 9.77 -0.16
N GLU A 67 -8.94 9.45 1.09
CA GLU A 67 -10.11 10.02 1.76
C GLU A 67 -10.03 11.56 1.85
N LEU A 68 -8.85 12.12 2.12
CA LEU A 68 -8.66 13.57 2.15
C LEU A 68 -8.72 14.18 0.75
N PHE A 69 -8.24 13.48 -0.27
CA PHE A 69 -8.41 13.90 -1.66
C PHE A 69 -9.88 13.93 -2.07
N ALA A 70 -10.68 12.94 -1.66
CA ALA A 70 -12.11 12.90 -1.97
C ALA A 70 -12.90 14.09 -1.39
N MET A 71 -12.40 14.72 -0.32
CA MET A 71 -13.01 15.94 0.24
C MET A 71 -12.83 17.17 -0.66
N PHE A 72 -11.91 17.14 -1.64
CA PHE A 72 -11.64 18.26 -2.54
C PHE A 72 -12.72 18.48 -3.61
N ASP A 73 -13.38 17.38 -3.99
CA ASP A 73 -14.37 17.36 -5.08
C ASP A 73 -15.80 17.23 -4.53
N ALA A 74 -15.95 17.23 -3.20
CA ALA A 74 -17.25 17.19 -2.55
C ALA A 74 -18.04 18.45 -2.94
N PRO A 75 -19.27 18.31 -3.49
CA PRO A 75 -20.07 19.46 -3.88
C PRO A 75 -20.34 20.31 -2.64
N SER A 76 -19.99 21.59 -2.68
CA SER A 76 -20.49 22.58 -1.74
C SER A 76 -22.02 22.56 -1.84
N PHE A 77 -22.69 21.92 -0.89
CA PHE A 77 -24.14 21.79 -0.90
C PHE A 77 -24.79 23.18 -0.74
N GLY A 78 -25.47 23.65 -1.78
CA GLY A 78 -26.56 24.64 -1.71
C GLY A 78 -26.20 26.13 -1.85
N GLU A 79 -27.24 26.95 -2.12
CA GLU A 79 -27.22 28.42 -2.33
C GLU A 79 -26.68 29.25 -1.14
N ASN A 80 -26.28 28.62 -0.05
CA ASN A 80 -25.65 29.25 1.11
C ASN A 80 -24.54 28.33 1.63
N PRO A 81 -23.31 28.40 1.08
CA PRO A 81 -22.21 27.62 1.63
C PRO A 81 -22.01 28.02 3.10
N PRO A 82 -21.80 27.06 4.01
CA PRO A 82 -21.42 27.39 5.37
C PRO A 82 -20.16 28.27 5.31
N GLU A 83 -20.22 29.41 6.00
CA GLU A 83 -19.22 30.49 5.95
C GLU A 83 -17.79 29.99 6.18
N HIS A 84 -17.66 28.83 6.84
CA HIS A 84 -16.40 28.16 7.17
C HIS A 84 -16.45 26.66 6.80
N GLN A 85 -16.45 26.35 5.49
CA GLN A 85 -16.18 24.98 5.07
C GLN A 85 -14.70 24.66 5.34
N PRO A 86 -14.35 23.59 6.07
CA PRO A 86 -12.95 23.24 6.31
C PRO A 86 -12.26 22.97 4.99
N SER A 87 -11.34 23.85 4.59
CA SER A 87 -10.52 23.63 3.41
C SER A 87 -9.29 22.81 3.82
N VAL A 88 -9.16 21.62 3.25
CA VAL A 88 -7.96 20.82 3.38
C VAL A 88 -6.96 21.32 2.34
N ASP A 89 -5.72 21.60 2.74
CA ASP A 89 -4.67 22.06 1.83
C ASP A 89 -4.25 20.91 0.88
N LYS A 90 -4.64 21.04 -0.40
CA LYS A 90 -4.36 20.06 -1.46
C LYS A 90 -2.86 19.80 -1.63
N ARG A 91 -2.03 20.83 -1.50
CA ARG A 91 -0.58 20.71 -1.66
C ARG A 91 0.02 19.90 -0.52
N CYS A 92 -0.42 20.16 0.70
CA CYS A 92 0.04 19.39 1.86
C CYS A 92 -0.34 17.91 1.77
N VAL A 93 -1.56 17.59 1.33
CA VAL A 93 -2.00 16.19 1.14
C VAL A 93 -1.19 15.49 0.05
N ALA A 94 -0.95 16.18 -1.09
CA ALA A 94 -0.10 15.64 -2.15
C ALA A 94 1.35 15.37 -1.68
N MET A 95 1.94 16.31 -0.92
CA MET A 95 3.26 16.13 -0.33
C MET A 95 3.30 14.96 0.66
N ALA A 96 2.26 14.80 1.49
CA ALA A 96 2.16 13.69 2.43
C ALA A 96 2.17 12.34 1.70
N ARG A 97 1.42 12.19 0.60
CA ARG A 97 1.43 10.99 -0.24
C ARG A 97 2.85 10.60 -0.66
N THR A 98 3.57 11.55 -1.27
CA THR A 98 4.94 11.33 -1.75
C THR A 98 5.89 10.97 -0.61
N HIS A 99 5.76 11.61 0.55
CA HIS A 99 6.61 11.31 1.70
C HIS A 99 6.34 9.93 2.30
N PHE A 100 5.08 9.48 2.32
CA PHE A 100 4.77 8.12 2.77
C PHE A 100 5.31 7.07 1.80
N GLU A 101 5.10 7.24 0.49
CA GLU A 101 5.64 6.36 -0.54
C GLU A 101 7.19 6.26 -0.46
N ASP A 102 7.89 7.39 -0.33
CA ASP A 102 9.35 7.42 -0.16
C ASP A 102 9.80 6.77 1.16
N ALA A 103 9.09 7.01 2.25
CA ALA A 103 9.40 6.42 3.55
C ALA A 103 9.28 4.88 3.52
N PHE A 104 8.18 4.35 3.00
CA PHE A 104 7.97 2.90 2.90
C PHE A 104 8.90 2.23 1.89
N TYR A 105 9.22 2.91 0.77
CA TYR A 105 10.26 2.47 -0.13
C TYR A 105 11.61 2.29 0.59
N ARG A 106 12.05 3.31 1.36
CA ARG A 106 13.31 3.26 2.11
C ARG A 106 13.30 2.18 3.20
N LEU A 107 12.18 2.04 3.91
CA LEU A 107 12.02 1.06 4.97
C LEU A 107 12.13 -0.37 4.41
N ASN A 108 11.42 -0.66 3.32
CA ASN A 108 11.48 -1.96 2.65
C ASN A 108 12.87 -2.22 2.05
N ARG A 109 13.51 -1.19 1.48
CA ARG A 109 14.88 -1.29 0.96
C ARG A 109 15.90 -1.58 2.06
N ALA A 110 15.73 -1.03 3.27
CA ALA A 110 16.60 -1.28 4.40
C ALA A 110 16.55 -2.75 4.88
N ILE A 111 15.44 -3.45 4.62
CA ILE A 111 15.25 -4.87 4.94
C ILE A 111 15.79 -5.76 3.81
N MET A 112 15.37 -5.51 2.57
CA MET A 112 15.67 -6.40 1.44
C MET A 112 17.06 -6.19 0.82
N ARG A 113 17.65 -5.00 0.99
CA ARG A 113 19.05 -4.66 0.68
C ARG A 113 19.58 -5.22 -0.65
N PRO A 114 19.03 -4.77 -1.81
CA PRO A 114 19.51 -5.20 -3.11
C PRO A 114 21.00 -4.83 -3.30
N GLN A 115 21.74 -5.74 -3.91
CA GLN A 115 23.17 -5.64 -4.19
C GLN A 115 23.42 -5.14 -5.61
N ARG A 116 24.63 -4.62 -5.86
CA ARG A 116 25.07 -4.28 -7.21
C ARG A 116 25.20 -5.56 -8.04
N ILE A 117 24.73 -5.51 -9.28
CA ILE A 117 24.90 -6.58 -10.25
C ILE A 117 26.38 -6.62 -10.68
N GLN A 118 26.95 -7.82 -10.78
CA GLN A 118 28.30 -8.05 -11.28
C GLN A 118 28.22 -8.73 -12.65
N GLY A 119 29.19 -8.45 -13.52
CA GLY A 119 29.27 -9.01 -14.88
C GLY A 119 29.28 -7.93 -15.95
N ASP A 120 29.29 -8.36 -17.21
CA ASP A 120 29.25 -7.47 -18.35
C ASP A 120 27.84 -6.86 -18.46
N LEU A 121 27.74 -5.53 -18.42
CA LEU A 121 26.47 -4.78 -18.47
C LEU A 121 26.07 -4.43 -19.92
N ALA A 122 26.62 -5.18 -20.87
CA ALA A 122 26.55 -4.95 -22.31
C ALA A 122 25.22 -5.41 -22.92
#